data_AF-A0A1V5PTQ4-F1
#
_entry.id   AF-A0A1V5PTQ4-F1
#
_cell.length_a   1.000
_cell.length_b   1.000
_cell.length_c   1.000
_cell.angle_alpha   90.00
_cell.angle_beta   90.00
_cell.angle_gamma   90.00
#
_symmetry.space_group_name_H-M   'P 1'
#
loop_
_entity.id
_entity.type
_entity.pdbx_description
1 polymer ?
#
loop_
_entity_poly.entity_id
_entity_poly.type
_entity_poly.pdbx_seq_one_letter_code
_entity_poly.pdbx_strand_id
1 'polypeptide(L)'
;MKEKAVKKYISILFIIIVFILSIILSSCFNIVQPADKTQTETSLFPFGTTAQSAQSVKEPVENMIGVISPKEGDTVASPLLIKGEARGAWYFEASFPVRLIDSEGETLAVYYAQAQGEWMTEDFVPFFSELIFETPKTETGTLILEKDNPSGLPENDASIEIPVKFAIDNKVVKDTDPSKGEYFAGAILKQVDLSNNRIIVEQLINEPNEKIISPEVTLSGDCKIIKIILKRPEEKEIISEISLEDIAAGSEIGIIFQADGTARAIIYQEIVENS
;
A
#
# COMPACT_ATOMS: atom_id res chain seq x y z
N MET A 1 -9.00 -32.22 -30.11
CA MET A 1 -9.62 -31.05 -29.44
C MET A 1 -8.91 -29.73 -29.69
N LYS A 2 -7.57 -29.69 -29.85
CA LYS A 2 -6.80 -28.44 -30.05
C LYS A 2 -7.12 -27.70 -31.37
N GLU A 3 -7.37 -28.40 -32.47
CA GLU A 3 -7.60 -27.76 -33.78
C GLU A 3 -8.92 -26.96 -33.87
N LYS A 4 -9.96 -27.41 -33.15
CA LYS A 4 -11.27 -26.76 -33.14
C LYS A 4 -11.26 -25.46 -32.32
N ALA A 5 -10.43 -25.41 -31.28
CA ALA A 5 -10.20 -24.20 -30.48
C ALA A 5 -9.42 -23.15 -31.28
N VAL A 6 -8.36 -23.55 -31.99
CA VAL A 6 -7.55 -22.63 -32.81
C VAL A 6 -8.37 -21.99 -33.93
N LYS A 7 -9.23 -22.76 -34.62
CA LYS A 7 -10.16 -22.21 -35.64
C LYS A 7 -11.18 -21.23 -35.04
N LYS A 8 -11.63 -21.46 -33.80
CA LYS A 8 -12.54 -20.54 -33.09
C LYS A 8 -11.86 -19.22 -32.73
N TYR A 9 -10.61 -19.26 -32.27
CA TYR A 9 -9.83 -18.05 -31.96
C TYR A 9 -9.51 -17.22 -33.20
N ILE A 10 -9.13 -17.86 -34.31
CA ILE A 10 -8.86 -17.16 -35.58
C ILE A 10 -10.13 -16.49 -36.12
N SER A 11 -11.30 -17.15 -36.00
CA SER A 11 -12.58 -16.56 -36.43
C SER A 11 -13.00 -15.36 -35.58
N ILE A 12 -12.73 -15.37 -34.27
CA ILE A 12 -13.05 -14.26 -33.37
C ILE A 12 -12.10 -13.07 -33.63
N LEU A 13 -10.80 -13.35 -33.83
CA LEU A 13 -9.81 -12.31 -34.13
C LEU A 13 -10.11 -11.60 -35.46
N PHE A 14 -10.57 -12.33 -36.48
CA PHE A 14 -10.97 -11.76 -37.76
C PHE A 14 -12.19 -10.83 -37.64
N ILE A 15 -13.19 -11.19 -36.83
CA ILE A 15 -14.37 -10.35 -36.59
C ILE A 15 -13.98 -9.05 -35.86
N ILE A 16 -13.08 -9.12 -34.87
CA ILE A 16 -12.60 -7.93 -34.14
C ILE A 16 -11.82 -7.00 -35.06
N ILE A 17 -10.96 -7.52 -35.94
CA ILE A 17 -10.20 -6.72 -36.90
C ILE A 17 -11.13 -6.02 -37.91
N VAL A 18 -12.15 -6.72 -38.42
CA VAL A 18 -13.15 -6.13 -39.32
C VAL A 18 -13.98 -5.06 -38.61
N PHE A 19 -14.31 -5.25 -37.34
CA PHE A 19 -15.05 -4.27 -36.54
C PHE A 19 -14.22 -3.01 -36.27
N ILE A 20 -12.93 -3.16 -35.96
CA ILE A 20 -12.00 -2.04 -35.77
C ILE A 20 -11.77 -1.29 -37.09
N LEU A 21 -11.63 -2.00 -38.23
CA LEU A 21 -11.55 -1.34 -39.54
C LEU A 21 -12.84 -0.58 -39.88
N SER A 22 -14.02 -1.14 -39.55
CA SER A 22 -15.31 -0.48 -39.77
C SER A 22 -15.47 0.83 -38.99
N ILE A 23 -14.92 0.92 -37.78
CA ILE A 23 -14.95 2.13 -36.94
C ILE A 23 -14.01 3.20 -37.52
N ILE A 24 -12.83 2.79 -38.00
CA ILE A 24 -11.85 3.70 -38.62
C ILE A 24 -12.37 4.25 -39.95
N LEU A 25 -13.11 3.46 -40.73
CA LEU A 25 -13.76 3.90 -41.97
C LEU A 25 -15.01 4.79 -41.73
N SER A 26 -15.61 4.77 -40.54
CA SER A 26 -16.76 5.62 -40.20
C SER A 26 -16.37 7.01 -39.70
N SER A 27 -15.07 7.28 -39.50
CA SER A 27 -14.58 8.57 -38.98
C SER A 27 -14.20 9.59 -40.06
N CYS A 28 -14.43 9.28 -41.34
CA CYS A 28 -14.14 10.16 -42.47
C CYS A 28 -15.35 10.33 -43.40
N PHE A 29 -16.52 10.73 -42.90
CA PHE A 29 -17.57 11.29 -43.76
C PHE A 29 -18.61 12.11 -42.99
N ASN A 30 -18.47 13.45 -43.03
CA ASN A 30 -19.55 14.45 -43.02
C ASN A 30 -18.91 15.80 -43.36
N ILE A 31 -18.70 16.06 -44.65
CA ILE A 31 -19.54 16.88 -45.53
C ILE A 31 -19.60 18.35 -45.10
N VAL A 32 -18.76 19.11 -45.79
CA VAL A 32 -18.90 20.53 -46.14
C VAL A 32 -20.28 20.84 -46.72
N GLN A 33 -20.91 21.93 -46.28
CA GLN A 33 -21.77 22.76 -47.15
C GLN A 33 -21.42 24.25 -47.00
N PRO A 34 -21.42 25.04 -48.11
CA PRO A 34 -21.05 26.45 -48.11
C PRO A 34 -22.23 27.45 -48.21
N ALA A 35 -21.91 28.73 -47.93
CA ALA A 35 -22.48 30.01 -48.44
C ALA A 35 -23.86 30.46 -47.86
N ASP A 36 -24.17 31.73 -47.51
CA ASP A 36 -23.59 33.07 -47.68
C ASP A 36 -24.46 34.12 -46.89
N LYS A 37 -23.91 35.33 -46.70
CA LYS A 37 -24.53 36.67 -46.44
C LYS A 37 -24.74 37.17 -45.00
N THR A 38 -23.81 38.06 -44.64
CA THR A 38 -24.00 39.46 -44.18
C THR A 38 -25.18 39.78 -43.26
N GLN A 39 -24.89 40.19 -42.01
CA GLN A 39 -25.36 41.47 -41.46
C GLN A 39 -24.34 42.05 -40.47
N THR A 40 -23.99 43.31 -40.73
CA THR A 40 -23.31 44.25 -39.85
C THR A 40 -24.36 44.88 -38.94
N GLU A 41 -24.16 44.88 -37.62
CA GLU A 41 -24.64 45.98 -36.77
C GLU A 41 -23.61 46.35 -35.69
N THR A 42 -23.46 47.66 -35.57
CA THR A 42 -22.49 48.44 -34.80
C THR A 42 -23.05 48.76 -33.41
N SER A 43 -22.24 48.67 -32.35
CA SER A 43 -22.40 49.46 -31.11
C SER A 43 -21.15 49.30 -30.22
N LEU A 44 -20.14 50.20 -30.27
CA LEU A 44 -19.97 51.44 -29.49
C LEU A 44 -19.64 51.25 -27.98
N PHE A 45 -18.32 51.09 -27.71
CA PHE A 45 -17.50 51.60 -26.56
C PHE A 45 -17.79 51.17 -25.10
N PRO A 46 -16.82 51.32 -24.14
CA PRO A 46 -15.40 51.68 -24.26
C PRO A 46 -14.42 50.69 -23.59
N PHE A 47 -13.16 50.81 -24.00
CA PHE A 47 -11.96 50.36 -23.32
C PHE A 47 -11.94 50.88 -21.87
N GLY A 48 -12.02 49.95 -20.90
CA GLY A 48 -11.76 50.20 -19.49
C GLY A 48 -10.59 49.34 -19.04
N THR A 49 -9.41 49.94 -19.01
CA THR A 49 -8.22 49.40 -18.36
C THR A 49 -8.49 49.20 -16.87
N THR A 50 -8.50 47.95 -16.42
CA THR A 50 -7.61 47.45 -15.35
C THR A 50 -7.60 45.93 -15.42
N ALA A 51 -6.67 45.39 -16.19
CA ALA A 51 -6.17 44.04 -15.95
C ALA A 51 -5.37 44.12 -14.65
N GLN A 52 -6.07 43.98 -13.52
CA GLN A 52 -5.42 43.69 -12.26
C GLN A 52 -4.93 42.26 -12.37
N SER A 53 -3.62 42.10 -12.52
CA SER A 53 -2.94 40.83 -12.40
C SER A 53 -3.40 40.15 -11.12
N ALA A 54 -4.23 39.12 -11.23
CA ALA A 54 -4.32 38.09 -10.22
C ALA A 54 -2.96 37.39 -10.22
N GLN A 55 -2.02 37.92 -9.44
CA GLN A 55 -0.84 37.16 -9.08
C GLN A 55 -1.34 35.89 -8.41
N SER A 56 -1.10 34.75 -9.04
CA SER A 56 -1.26 33.43 -8.45
C SER A 56 -0.32 33.37 -7.24
N VAL A 57 -0.84 33.74 -6.06
CA VAL A 57 -0.14 33.52 -4.81
C VAL A 57 -0.38 32.06 -4.47
N LYS A 58 0.60 31.21 -4.78
CA LYS A 58 0.63 29.83 -4.31
C LYS A 58 0.63 29.89 -2.78
N GLU A 59 -0.47 29.47 -2.15
CA GLU A 59 -0.55 29.35 -0.69
C GLU A 59 0.64 28.50 -0.20
N PRO A 60 1.30 28.87 0.91
CA PRO A 60 2.36 28.06 1.50
C PRO A 60 1.87 26.63 1.74
N VAL A 61 2.69 25.64 1.40
CA VAL A 61 2.30 24.22 1.49
C VAL A 61 1.96 23.84 2.94
N GLU A 62 2.63 24.45 3.91
CA GLU A 62 2.41 24.27 5.34
C GLU A 62 1.01 24.71 5.78
N ASN A 63 0.35 25.60 5.04
CA ASN A 63 -1.03 26.03 5.29
C ASN A 63 -2.06 25.09 4.65
N MET A 64 -1.63 24.13 3.82
CA MET A 64 -2.50 23.25 3.04
C MET A 64 -2.54 21.83 3.59
N ILE A 65 -1.47 21.37 4.25
CA ILE A 65 -1.36 20.02 4.77
C ILE A 65 -0.49 19.97 6.03
N GLY A 66 -0.89 19.15 7.00
CA GLY A 66 -0.12 18.82 8.20
C GLY A 66 -0.14 17.33 8.48
N VAL A 67 1.02 16.77 8.88
CA VAL A 67 1.14 15.37 9.27
C VAL A 67 1.29 15.26 10.78
N ILE A 68 0.41 14.46 11.38
CA ILE A 68 0.41 14.14 12.82
C ILE A 68 1.35 12.96 13.10
N SER A 69 1.35 11.96 12.20
CA SER A 69 2.19 10.76 12.27
C SER A 69 2.44 10.20 10.87
N PRO A 70 3.66 9.74 10.54
CA PRO A 70 4.89 9.85 11.34
C PRO A 70 5.43 11.29 11.36
N LYS A 71 6.27 11.62 12.34
CA LYS A 71 7.04 12.86 12.39
C LYS A 71 8.42 12.68 11.76
N GLU A 72 9.05 13.80 11.45
CA GLU A 72 10.42 13.81 10.94
C GLU A 72 11.38 13.07 11.91
N GLY A 73 12.12 12.10 11.37
CA GLY A 73 13.08 11.28 12.08
C GLY A 73 12.50 10.08 12.83
N ASP A 74 11.17 9.90 12.83
CA ASP A 74 10.53 8.75 13.47
C ASP A 74 11.02 7.42 12.84
N THR A 75 11.15 6.41 13.68
CA THR A 75 11.42 5.03 13.22
C THR A 75 10.11 4.38 12.81
N VAL A 76 10.02 3.94 11.56
CA VAL A 76 8.83 3.33 10.96
C VAL A 76 9.09 1.87 10.58
N ALA A 77 8.01 1.08 10.60
CA ALA A 77 7.97 -0.31 10.17
C ALA A 77 6.67 -0.55 9.37
N SER A 78 6.58 -1.70 8.72
CA SER A 78 5.38 -2.12 7.99
C SER A 78 4.39 -2.84 8.93
N PRO A 79 3.09 -2.51 8.90
CA PRO A 79 2.47 -1.44 8.14
C PRO A 79 2.76 -0.04 8.73
N LEU A 80 2.96 0.95 7.87
CA LEU A 80 3.10 2.36 8.28
C LEU A 80 1.75 3.06 8.24
N LEU A 81 1.26 3.45 9.42
CA LEU A 81 0.05 4.25 9.57
C LEU A 81 0.36 5.74 9.47
N ILE A 82 -0.31 6.42 8.54
CA ILE A 82 -0.14 7.84 8.26
C ILE A 82 -1.42 8.56 8.63
N LYS A 83 -1.29 9.60 9.45
CA LYS A 83 -2.40 10.41 9.94
C LYS A 83 -2.02 11.88 9.85
N GLY A 84 -2.98 12.68 9.44
CA GLY A 84 -2.81 14.12 9.34
C GLY A 84 -4.10 14.78 8.92
N GLU A 85 -3.99 16.01 8.47
CA GLU A 85 -5.08 16.80 7.95
C GLU A 85 -4.63 17.63 6.75
N ALA A 86 -5.51 17.80 5.77
CA ALA A 86 -5.24 18.64 4.61
C ALA A 86 -6.49 19.45 4.26
N ARG A 87 -6.32 20.58 3.58
CA ARG A 87 -7.45 21.36 3.05
C ARG A 87 -7.98 20.70 1.78
N GLY A 88 -9.23 21.01 1.42
CA GLY A 88 -9.90 20.38 0.29
C GLY A 88 -9.16 20.45 -1.04
N ALA A 89 -8.44 21.55 -1.28
CA ALA A 89 -7.64 21.74 -2.48
C ALA A 89 -6.42 20.80 -2.59
N TRP A 90 -6.08 20.04 -1.55
CA TRP A 90 -5.04 19.00 -1.60
C TRP A 90 -5.57 17.66 -2.14
N TYR A 91 -6.88 17.42 -2.01
CA TYR A 91 -7.55 16.19 -2.43
C TYR A 91 -8.08 16.30 -3.86
N PHE A 92 -8.20 15.14 -4.50
CA PHE A 92 -9.08 14.91 -5.63
C PHE A 92 -9.81 13.58 -5.41
N GLU A 93 -11.12 13.56 -5.66
CA GLU A 93 -11.99 12.41 -5.36
C GLU A 93 -11.81 11.87 -3.92
N ALA A 94 -11.71 12.79 -2.94
CA ALA A 94 -11.50 12.48 -1.52
C ALA A 94 -10.17 11.79 -1.17
N SER A 95 -9.19 11.79 -2.08
CA SER A 95 -7.91 11.13 -1.85
C SER A 95 -6.72 11.90 -2.42
N PHE A 96 -5.51 11.48 -2.08
CA PHE A 96 -4.29 11.95 -2.72
C PHE A 96 -3.14 10.92 -2.60
N PRO A 97 -2.13 10.94 -3.48
CA PRO A 97 -1.04 9.96 -3.48
C PRO A 97 -0.10 10.11 -2.28
N VAL A 98 0.37 8.96 -1.78
CA VAL A 98 1.39 8.86 -0.76
C VAL A 98 2.43 7.84 -1.20
N ARG A 99 3.71 8.20 -1.10
CA ARG A 99 4.81 7.37 -1.55
C ARG A 99 5.91 7.31 -0.50
N LEU A 100 6.41 6.11 -0.25
CA LEU A 100 7.56 5.88 0.62
C LEU A 100 8.75 5.48 -0.26
N ILE A 101 9.82 6.27 -0.19
CA ILE A 101 11.09 5.96 -0.84
C ILE A 101 12.18 5.70 0.20
N ASP A 102 13.17 4.95 -0.21
CA ASP A 102 14.36 4.67 0.58
C ASP A 102 15.48 5.70 0.26
N SER A 103 16.62 5.65 0.97
CA SER A 103 17.69 6.63 0.75
C SER A 103 18.45 6.48 -0.57
N GLU A 104 18.28 5.35 -1.28
CA GLU A 104 18.80 5.14 -2.63
C GLU A 104 17.81 5.64 -3.71
N GLY A 105 16.63 6.09 -3.30
CA GLY A 105 15.55 6.53 -4.18
C GLY A 105 14.68 5.40 -4.70
N GLU A 106 14.84 4.18 -4.18
CA GLU A 106 13.95 3.06 -4.49
C GLU A 106 12.58 3.31 -3.87
N THR A 107 11.52 3.11 -4.66
CA THR A 107 10.15 3.22 -4.16
C THR A 107 9.75 1.95 -3.44
N LEU A 108 9.54 2.04 -2.13
CA LEU A 108 9.15 0.91 -1.27
C LEU A 108 7.65 0.65 -1.29
N ALA A 109 6.84 1.71 -1.35
CA ALA A 109 5.39 1.62 -1.47
C ALA A 109 4.78 2.88 -2.07
N VAL A 110 3.66 2.70 -2.79
CA VAL A 110 2.77 3.79 -3.23
C VAL A 110 1.34 3.40 -2.86
N TYR A 111 0.63 4.32 -2.24
CA TYR A 111 -0.78 4.15 -1.90
C TYR A 111 -1.50 5.50 -1.88
N TYR A 112 -2.74 5.52 -1.41
CA TYR A 112 -3.54 6.74 -1.29
C TYR A 112 -3.86 7.05 0.16
N ALA A 113 -3.80 8.32 0.53
CA ALA A 113 -4.45 8.82 1.74
C ALA A 113 -5.90 9.16 1.43
N GLN A 114 -6.80 8.72 2.30
CA GLN A 114 -8.24 8.92 2.17
C GLN A 114 -8.71 9.98 3.16
N ALA A 115 -9.49 10.95 2.70
CA ALA A 115 -10.18 11.90 3.56
C ALA A 115 -11.16 11.16 4.49
N GLN A 116 -11.26 11.62 5.73
CA GLN A 116 -12.13 11.03 6.75
C GLN A 116 -13.44 11.81 6.95
N GLY A 117 -13.81 12.63 5.97
CA GLY A 117 -15.00 13.47 5.99
C GLY A 117 -15.22 14.23 4.68
N GLU A 118 -16.14 15.19 4.70
CA GLU A 118 -16.41 16.08 3.58
C GLU A 118 -15.16 16.89 3.23
N TRP A 119 -14.56 16.60 2.08
CA TRP A 119 -13.26 17.13 1.69
C TRP A 119 -13.36 18.41 0.88
N MET A 120 -14.48 18.72 0.23
CA MET A 120 -14.65 19.93 -0.61
C MET A 120 -14.86 21.18 0.25
N THR A 121 -13.94 21.44 1.18
CA THR A 121 -14.01 22.55 2.13
C THR A 121 -12.69 23.31 2.16
N GLU A 122 -12.75 24.57 2.62
CA GLU A 122 -11.53 25.33 2.90
C GLU A 122 -10.87 24.87 4.20
N ASP A 123 -11.61 24.25 5.13
CA ASP A 123 -11.09 23.81 6.42
C ASP A 123 -10.17 22.58 6.30
N PHE A 124 -9.41 22.32 7.38
CA PHE A 124 -8.61 21.11 7.49
C PHE A 124 -9.50 19.89 7.70
N VAL A 125 -9.28 18.89 6.86
CA VAL A 125 -10.00 17.61 6.87
C VAL A 125 -9.01 16.51 7.21
N PRO A 126 -9.29 15.65 8.21
CA PRO A 126 -8.38 14.56 8.54
C PRO A 126 -8.24 13.57 7.39
N PHE A 127 -7.06 12.98 7.25
CA PHE A 127 -6.80 11.85 6.36
C PHE A 127 -6.15 10.67 7.08
N PHE A 128 -6.27 9.50 6.45
CA PHE A 128 -5.61 8.27 6.88
C PHE A 128 -5.04 7.51 5.68
N SER A 129 -3.88 6.89 5.86
CA SER A 129 -3.30 5.94 4.91
C SER A 129 -2.57 4.82 5.66
N GLU A 130 -2.53 3.63 5.06
CA GLU A 130 -1.77 2.48 5.53
C GLU A 130 -0.87 2.00 4.40
N LEU A 131 0.45 2.10 4.60
CA LEU A 131 1.44 1.63 3.62
C LEU A 131 2.03 0.30 4.08
N ILE A 132 1.85 -0.72 3.26
CA ILE A 132 2.51 -2.02 3.41
C ILE A 132 3.72 -2.04 2.51
N PHE A 133 4.91 -2.18 3.09
CA PHE A 133 6.18 -2.23 2.39
C PHE A 133 7.09 -3.34 2.93
N GLU A 134 8.09 -3.71 2.15
CA GLU A 134 9.13 -4.66 2.52
C GLU A 134 10.20 -3.96 3.37
N THR A 135 10.86 -4.70 4.26
CA THR A 135 11.94 -4.13 5.07
C THR A 135 13.07 -3.68 4.13
N PRO A 136 13.38 -2.37 4.08
CA PRO A 136 14.39 -1.87 3.17
C PRO A 136 15.80 -2.22 3.66
N LYS A 137 16.76 -2.19 2.73
CA LYS A 137 18.19 -2.39 3.05
C LYS A 137 18.85 -1.14 3.62
N THR A 138 18.21 0.00 3.47
CA THR A 138 18.70 1.32 3.87
C THR A 138 18.09 1.76 5.21
N GLU A 139 18.81 2.58 5.98
CA GLU A 139 18.41 2.97 7.36
C GLU A 139 17.41 4.12 7.39
N THR A 140 17.31 4.83 6.29
CA THR A 140 16.55 6.07 6.18
C THR A 140 15.78 6.09 4.88
N GLY A 141 14.67 6.81 4.88
CA GLY A 141 13.87 7.06 3.71
C GLY A 141 13.09 8.35 3.84
N THR A 142 12.25 8.60 2.85
CA THR A 142 11.40 9.78 2.79
C THR A 142 9.98 9.35 2.51
N LEU A 143 9.08 9.75 3.39
CA LEU A 143 7.64 9.70 3.15
C LEU A 143 7.22 10.97 2.41
N ILE A 144 6.60 10.82 1.25
CA ILE A 144 6.21 11.90 0.35
C ILE A 144 4.68 11.88 0.24
N LEU A 145 4.04 13.00 0.57
CA LEU A 145 2.61 13.20 0.36
C LEU A 145 2.47 14.22 -0.77
N GLU A 146 1.86 13.79 -1.87
CA GLU A 146 1.71 14.59 -3.08
C GLU A 146 0.28 15.12 -3.14
N LYS A 147 0.11 16.40 -3.48
CA LYS A 147 -1.20 16.94 -3.80
C LYS A 147 -1.70 16.25 -5.06
N ASP A 148 -2.95 15.81 -5.07
CA ASP A 148 -3.51 15.22 -6.28
C ASP A 148 -3.73 16.31 -7.35
N ASN A 149 -3.18 16.08 -8.53
CA ASN A 149 -3.16 17.03 -9.64
C ASN A 149 -3.70 16.37 -10.92
N PRO A 150 -5.03 16.22 -11.07
CA PRO A 150 -5.63 15.61 -12.26
C PRO A 150 -5.36 16.37 -13.56
N SER A 151 -4.93 17.64 -13.48
CA SER A 151 -4.57 18.44 -14.66
C SER A 151 -3.21 18.06 -15.25
N GLY A 152 -2.33 17.45 -14.46
CA GLY A 152 -0.94 17.14 -14.83
C GLY A 152 -0.05 18.37 -15.09
N LEU A 153 -0.53 19.58 -14.77
CA LEU A 153 0.21 20.82 -14.98
C LEU A 153 1.17 21.10 -13.81
N PRO A 154 2.48 21.29 -14.05
CA PRO A 154 3.48 21.46 -12.99
C PRO A 154 3.21 22.62 -12.02
N GLU A 155 2.52 23.68 -12.45
CA GLU A 155 2.15 24.80 -11.58
C GLU A 155 1.22 24.40 -10.43
N ASN A 156 0.46 23.31 -10.60
CA ASN A 156 -0.49 22.81 -9.61
C ASN A 156 0.12 21.77 -8.66
N ASP A 157 1.35 21.31 -8.94
CA ASP A 157 2.07 20.33 -8.13
C ASP A 157 2.47 20.94 -6.78
N ALA A 158 2.26 20.15 -5.74
CA ALA A 158 2.77 20.42 -4.40
C ALA A 158 3.02 19.09 -3.70
N SER A 159 4.02 19.05 -2.84
CA SER A 159 4.30 17.90 -1.99
C SER A 159 4.90 18.34 -0.68
N ILE A 160 4.83 17.46 0.31
CA ILE A 160 5.65 17.53 1.52
C ILE A 160 6.47 16.25 1.63
N GLU A 161 7.65 16.40 2.23
CA GLU A 161 8.59 15.31 2.45
C GLU A 161 8.87 15.19 3.94
N ILE A 162 8.78 13.97 4.46
CA ILE A 162 9.00 13.65 5.86
C ILE A 162 10.11 12.60 5.92
N PRO A 163 11.34 12.99 6.29
CA PRO A 163 12.41 12.05 6.54
C PRO A 163 12.01 11.07 7.64
N VAL A 164 12.24 9.78 7.41
CA VAL A 164 11.97 8.71 8.38
C VAL A 164 13.17 7.78 8.49
N LYS A 165 13.24 7.04 9.59
CA LYS A 165 14.20 5.94 9.78
C LYS A 165 13.47 4.61 9.66
N PHE A 166 14.11 3.61 9.08
CA PHE A 166 13.53 2.27 9.01
C PHE A 166 13.99 1.42 10.18
N ALA A 167 13.07 0.60 10.69
CA ALA A 167 13.43 -0.48 11.60
C ALA A 167 14.07 -1.64 10.82
N ILE A 168 15.32 -1.49 10.33
CA ILE A 168 16.00 -2.53 9.52
C ILE A 168 16.24 -3.82 10.32
N ASP A 169 16.67 -3.69 11.57
CA ASP A 169 17.22 -4.82 12.34
C ASP A 169 16.25 -5.45 13.33
N ASN A 170 15.00 -5.04 13.32
CA ASN A 170 13.98 -5.87 13.95
C ASN A 170 13.53 -6.90 12.92
N LYS A 171 14.33 -7.97 12.78
CA LYS A 171 13.70 -9.29 12.89
C LYS A 171 12.83 -9.19 14.15
N VAL A 172 11.53 -8.89 13.97
CA VAL A 172 10.56 -8.70 15.06
C VAL A 172 10.69 -9.87 16.05
N VAL A 173 11.09 -11.02 15.51
CA VAL A 173 11.53 -12.20 16.24
C VAL A 173 12.97 -12.55 15.83
N LYS A 174 13.94 -12.40 16.75
CA LYS A 174 15.31 -12.91 16.54
C LYS A 174 15.30 -14.43 16.38
N ASP A 175 16.22 -14.94 15.56
CA ASP A 175 16.45 -16.38 15.41
C ASP A 175 16.64 -17.04 16.78
N THR A 176 16.29 -18.32 16.85
CA THR A 176 16.43 -19.14 18.04
C THR A 176 17.87 -19.12 18.56
N ASP A 177 18.04 -18.96 19.87
CA ASP A 177 19.35 -18.99 20.55
C ASP A 177 19.48 -20.25 21.44
N PRO A 178 20.02 -21.37 20.91
CA PRO A 178 20.16 -22.60 21.67
C PRO A 178 21.02 -22.46 22.93
N SER A 179 21.94 -21.48 22.98
CA SER A 179 22.79 -21.25 24.15
C SER A 179 21.99 -20.77 25.37
N LYS A 180 20.83 -20.16 25.12
CA LYS A 180 19.84 -19.76 26.15
C LYS A 180 18.79 -20.84 26.43
N GLY A 181 18.92 -22.02 25.84
CA GLY A 181 17.93 -23.09 25.94
C GLY A 181 16.69 -22.89 25.06
N GLU A 182 16.74 -21.95 24.11
CA GLU A 182 15.65 -21.76 23.15
C GLU A 182 15.66 -22.86 22.08
N TYR A 183 14.48 -23.17 21.56
CA TYR A 183 14.34 -24.12 20.45
C TYR A 183 13.13 -23.77 19.59
N PHE A 184 13.17 -24.21 18.32
CA PHE A 184 12.10 -24.03 17.36
C PHE A 184 11.31 -25.33 17.22
N ALA A 185 10.01 -25.22 16.97
CA ALA A 185 9.17 -26.34 16.53
C ALA A 185 8.13 -25.86 15.51
N GLY A 186 7.90 -26.66 14.46
CA GLY A 186 6.77 -26.48 13.56
C GLY A 186 5.51 -27.14 14.12
N ALA A 187 4.35 -26.52 13.91
CA ALA A 187 3.07 -27.10 14.33
C ALA A 187 1.90 -26.61 13.47
N ILE A 188 0.77 -27.32 13.52
CA ILE A 188 -0.52 -26.88 13.00
C ILE A 188 -1.31 -26.27 14.16
N LEU A 189 -1.77 -25.03 13.99
CA LEU A 189 -2.64 -24.38 14.96
C LEU A 189 -4.02 -25.06 14.98
N LYS A 190 -4.49 -25.54 16.12
CA LYS A 190 -5.82 -26.16 16.26
C LYS A 190 -6.84 -25.21 16.89
N GLN A 191 -6.41 -24.45 17.90
CA GLN A 191 -7.27 -23.53 18.63
C GLN A 191 -6.46 -22.44 19.33
N VAL A 192 -7.07 -21.27 19.48
CA VAL A 192 -6.55 -20.15 20.28
C VAL A 192 -7.40 -19.98 21.54
N ASP A 193 -6.77 -19.84 22.70
CA ASP A 193 -7.38 -19.49 23.98
C ASP A 193 -6.71 -18.24 24.56
N LEU A 194 -7.18 -17.07 24.11
CA LEU A 194 -6.67 -15.77 24.54
C LEU A 194 -6.86 -15.53 26.04
N SER A 195 -7.90 -16.11 26.65
CA SER A 195 -8.21 -15.89 28.07
C SER A 195 -7.13 -16.45 29.00
N ASN A 196 -6.43 -17.49 28.55
CA ASN A 196 -5.36 -18.14 29.29
C ASN A 196 -3.98 -17.94 28.64
N ASN A 197 -3.86 -17.06 27.63
CA ASN A 197 -2.65 -16.82 26.84
C ASN A 197 -2.05 -18.13 26.29
N ARG A 198 -2.90 -18.97 25.69
CA ARG A 198 -2.55 -20.33 25.28
C ARG A 198 -3.04 -20.64 23.88
N ILE A 199 -2.34 -21.57 23.23
CA ILE A 199 -2.76 -22.18 21.97
C ILE A 199 -2.75 -23.70 22.09
N ILE A 200 -3.63 -24.34 21.32
CA ILE A 200 -3.62 -25.79 21.12
C ILE A 200 -3.05 -26.05 19.74
N VAL A 201 -2.06 -26.93 19.67
CA VAL A 201 -1.31 -27.22 18.45
C VAL A 201 -1.14 -28.72 18.24
N GLU A 202 -0.93 -29.09 16.99
CA GLU A 202 -0.50 -30.42 16.59
C GLU A 202 0.91 -30.30 16.01
N GLN A 203 1.92 -30.83 16.69
CA GLN A 203 3.31 -30.69 16.26
C GLN A 203 3.55 -31.35 14.90
N LEU A 204 4.27 -30.66 14.03
CA LEU A 204 4.83 -31.23 12.80
C LEU A 204 6.17 -31.84 13.16
N ILE A 205 6.27 -33.18 13.13
CA ILE A 205 7.52 -33.90 13.39
C ILE A 205 8.17 -34.19 12.03
N ASN A 206 9.26 -33.48 11.76
CA ASN A 206 9.99 -33.64 10.50
C ASN A 206 11.21 -34.56 10.66
N GLU A 207 11.74 -34.68 11.88
CA GLU A 207 12.89 -35.54 12.18
C GLU A 207 12.66 -36.45 13.40
N PRO A 208 13.22 -37.67 13.41
CA PRO A 208 12.98 -38.65 14.48
C PRO A 208 13.52 -38.23 15.85
N ASN A 209 14.44 -37.26 15.91
CA ASN A 209 15.06 -36.77 17.14
C ASN A 209 14.60 -35.34 17.50
N GLU A 210 13.54 -34.84 16.84
CA GLU A 210 13.02 -33.51 17.11
C GLU A 210 12.38 -33.46 18.52
N LYS A 211 12.56 -32.34 19.21
CA LYS A 211 12.06 -32.17 20.58
C LYS A 211 10.53 -32.18 20.56
N ILE A 212 9.91 -33.11 21.27
CA ILE A 212 8.45 -33.20 21.38
C ILE A 212 7.93 -32.07 22.27
N ILE A 213 6.93 -31.35 21.80
CA ILE A 213 6.26 -30.27 22.54
C ILE A 213 4.91 -30.72 23.13
N SER A 214 4.44 -30.01 24.14
CA SER A 214 3.08 -30.17 24.65
C SER A 214 2.08 -29.70 23.58
N PRO A 215 0.94 -30.42 23.36
CA PRO A 215 -0.14 -29.92 22.51
C PRO A 215 -0.74 -28.61 23.01
N GLU A 216 -0.62 -28.35 24.32
CA GLU A 216 -1.02 -27.11 24.96
C GLU A 216 0.22 -26.23 25.16
N VAL A 217 0.34 -25.16 24.38
CA VAL A 217 1.46 -24.21 24.42
C VAL A 217 1.02 -22.94 25.12
N THR A 218 1.79 -22.52 26.12
CA THR A 218 1.60 -21.24 26.82
C THR A 218 2.48 -20.18 26.19
N LEU A 219 1.91 -19.01 25.91
CA LEU A 219 2.64 -17.88 25.35
C LEU A 219 3.28 -17.07 26.49
N SER A 220 4.49 -16.56 26.27
CA SER A 220 5.11 -15.62 27.20
C SER A 220 4.33 -14.29 27.22
N GLY A 221 4.54 -13.47 28.27
CA GLY A 221 3.86 -12.17 28.39
C GLY A 221 4.28 -11.15 27.32
N ASP A 222 5.44 -11.37 26.69
CA ASP A 222 6.02 -10.57 25.61
C ASP A 222 6.02 -11.31 24.27
N CYS A 223 5.20 -12.36 24.14
CA CYS A 223 5.18 -13.20 22.95
C CYS A 223 4.86 -12.39 21.69
N LYS A 224 5.71 -12.53 20.66
CA LYS A 224 5.57 -11.84 19.38
C LYS A 224 4.88 -12.72 18.35
N ILE A 225 3.79 -12.21 17.76
CA ILE A 225 3.03 -12.92 16.72
C ILE A 225 3.30 -12.21 15.40
N ILE A 226 3.96 -12.91 14.47
CA ILE A 226 4.37 -12.30 13.21
C ILE A 226 3.84 -13.07 12.00
N LYS A 227 3.48 -12.32 10.97
CA LYS A 227 3.19 -12.84 9.64
C LYS A 227 4.33 -12.53 8.69
N ILE A 228 4.83 -13.55 8.02
CA ILE A 228 5.86 -13.46 6.97
C ILE A 228 5.18 -13.79 5.63
N ILE A 229 5.12 -12.81 4.73
CA ILE A 229 4.65 -13.02 3.36
C ILE A 229 5.87 -13.14 2.46
N LEU A 230 6.09 -14.33 1.89
CA LEU A 230 7.14 -14.59 0.92
C LEU A 230 6.56 -14.47 -0.49
N LYS A 231 6.95 -13.42 -1.22
CA LYS A 231 6.58 -13.21 -2.62
C LYS A 231 7.57 -13.90 -3.54
N ARG A 232 7.07 -14.74 -4.45
CA ARG A 232 7.87 -15.39 -5.50
C ARG A 232 7.51 -14.85 -6.89
N PRO A 233 8.47 -14.77 -7.83
CA PRO A 233 9.85 -15.30 -7.77
C PRO A 233 10.89 -14.35 -7.17
N GLU A 234 10.51 -13.15 -6.77
CA GLU A 234 11.44 -12.09 -6.34
C GLU A 234 12.12 -12.35 -4.98
N GLU A 235 11.78 -13.46 -4.30
CA GLU A 235 12.27 -13.84 -2.97
C GLU A 235 12.16 -12.69 -1.94
N LYS A 236 11.06 -11.94 -2.03
CA LYS A 236 10.80 -10.78 -1.20
C LYS A 236 9.99 -11.15 0.04
N GLU A 237 10.40 -10.65 1.19
CA GLU A 237 9.76 -10.92 2.48
C GLU A 237 9.12 -9.65 3.06
N ILE A 238 7.82 -9.71 3.33
CA ILE A 238 7.11 -8.72 4.15
C ILE A 238 6.89 -9.35 5.52
N ILE A 239 7.37 -8.68 6.58
CA ILE A 239 7.16 -9.08 7.96
C ILE A 239 6.23 -8.06 8.61
N SER A 240 5.20 -8.53 9.30
CA SER A 240 4.27 -7.68 10.06
C SER A 240 3.93 -8.34 11.40
N GLU A 241 3.74 -7.54 12.45
CA GLU A 241 3.16 -8.01 13.71
C GLU A 241 1.64 -8.07 13.55
N ILE A 242 1.03 -9.22 13.88
CA ILE A 242 -0.41 -9.48 13.71
C ILE A 242 -1.02 -9.94 15.04
N SER A 243 -2.35 -10.02 15.11
CA SER A 243 -3.02 -10.63 16.24
C SER A 243 -3.08 -12.15 16.06
N LEU A 244 -3.04 -12.89 17.16
CA LEU A 244 -3.13 -14.36 17.12
C LEU A 244 -4.46 -14.86 16.53
N GLU A 245 -5.52 -14.05 16.66
CA GLU A 245 -6.83 -14.30 16.06
C GLU A 245 -6.84 -14.16 14.52
N ASP A 246 -5.84 -13.51 13.93
CA ASP A 246 -5.70 -13.38 12.47
C ASP A 246 -5.16 -14.67 11.83
N ILE A 247 -4.73 -15.65 12.64
CA ILE A 247 -4.22 -16.94 12.18
C ILE A 247 -5.36 -17.97 12.25
N ALA A 248 -5.77 -18.48 11.10
CA ALA A 248 -6.81 -19.51 11.02
C ALA A 248 -6.38 -20.84 11.68
N ALA A 249 -7.32 -21.52 12.34
CA ALA A 249 -7.13 -22.91 12.72
C ALA A 249 -6.89 -23.77 11.47
N GLY A 250 -5.90 -24.66 11.54
CA GLY A 250 -5.39 -25.45 10.43
C GLY A 250 -4.16 -24.85 9.74
N SER A 251 -3.80 -23.59 10.04
CA SER A 251 -2.56 -23.00 9.52
C SER A 251 -1.32 -23.66 10.11
N GLU A 252 -0.29 -23.83 9.28
CA GLU A 252 1.06 -24.16 9.73
C GLU A 252 1.71 -22.92 10.36
N ILE A 253 2.32 -23.12 11.52
CA ILE A 253 3.02 -22.09 12.29
C ILE A 253 4.37 -22.59 12.76
N GLY A 254 5.33 -21.68 12.86
CA GLY A 254 6.56 -21.87 13.62
C GLY A 254 6.42 -21.33 15.04
N ILE A 255 7.02 -22.02 16.01
CA ILE A 255 6.99 -21.62 17.42
C ILE A 255 8.42 -21.56 17.93
N ILE A 256 8.80 -20.44 18.54
CA ILE A 256 10.07 -20.32 19.27
C ILE A 256 9.79 -20.39 20.77
N PHE A 257 10.34 -21.42 21.41
CA PHE A 257 10.25 -21.66 22.83
C PHE A 257 11.44 -21.09 23.58
N GLN A 258 11.19 -20.63 24.80
CA GLN A 258 12.20 -20.27 25.79
C GLN A 258 12.59 -21.50 26.63
N ALA A 259 13.64 -21.34 27.46
CA ALA A 259 14.10 -22.41 28.35
C ALA A 259 13.03 -22.87 29.36
N ASP A 260 12.09 -22.00 29.73
CA ASP A 260 11.00 -22.31 30.64
C ASP A 260 9.83 -23.07 29.96
N GLY A 261 9.91 -23.29 28.64
CA GLY A 261 8.89 -23.99 27.86
C GLY A 261 7.72 -23.12 27.40
N THR A 262 7.75 -21.81 27.66
CA THR A 262 6.79 -20.87 27.07
C THR A 262 7.22 -20.44 25.68
N ALA A 263 6.26 -20.07 24.83
CA ALA A 263 6.55 -19.57 23.48
C ALA A 263 6.78 -18.06 23.53
N ARG A 264 7.97 -17.60 23.10
CA ARG A 264 8.26 -16.17 22.93
C ARG A 264 7.88 -15.62 21.56
N ALA A 265 7.63 -16.50 20.59
CA ALA A 265 7.17 -16.08 19.29
C ALA A 265 6.34 -17.15 18.57
N ILE A 266 5.35 -16.68 17.81
CA ILE A 266 4.58 -17.44 16.83
C ILE A 266 4.81 -16.83 15.46
N ILE A 267 5.17 -17.66 14.49
CA ILE A 267 5.52 -17.27 13.13
C ILE A 267 4.52 -17.91 12.19
N TYR A 268 3.72 -17.09 11.51
CA TYR A 268 2.82 -17.54 10.46
C TYR A 268 3.37 -17.14 9.10
N GLN A 269 3.60 -18.11 8.21
CA GLN A 269 4.16 -17.85 6.89
C GLN A 269 3.12 -18.08 5.80
N GLU A 270 3.04 -17.15 4.85
CA GLU A 270 2.21 -17.25 3.66
C GLU A 270 3.08 -17.07 2.40
N ILE A 271 2.88 -17.93 1.40
CA ILE A 271 3.57 -17.84 0.12
C ILE A 271 2.59 -17.26 -0.90
N VAL A 272 2.97 -16.15 -1.52
CA VAL A 272 2.20 -15.50 -2.58
C VAL A 272 2.95 -15.66 -3.89
N GLU A 273 2.34 -16.37 -4.84
CA GLU A 273 2.83 -16.47 -6.21
C GLU A 273 2.27 -15.28 -7.02
N ASN A 274 3.14 -14.38 -7.47
CA ASN A 274 2.74 -13.35 -8.42
C ASN A 274 2.42 -14.04 -9.76
N SER A 275 1.18 -13.90 -10.21
CA SER A 275 0.68 -14.48 -11.48
C SER A 275 0.87 -13.54 -12.67
#